data_AF-A0A497IZE3-F1
#
_entry.id   AF-A0A497IZE3-F1
#
_cell.length_a   1.000
_cell.length_b   1.000
_cell.length_c   1.000
_cell.angle_alpha   90.00
_cell.angle_beta   90.00
_cell.angle_gamma   90.00
#
_symmetry.space_group_name_H-M   'P 1'
#
loop_
_entity.id
_entity.type
_entity.pdbx_description
1 polymer ?
#
loop_
_entity_poly.entity_id
_entity_poly.type
_entity_poly.pdbx_seq_one_letter_code
_entity_poly.pdbx_strand_id
1 'polypeptide(L)'
;MSSRKRKTQVEIMLVDIRKAIDDQQWPRYQIGRLLQYLESYDPLLDEETKDFLKNVDLVNKGDLEALREKNLDLVVRGDPIITYYWPAILPRLLFKLIHVFGYPIIRESDGGKTMFSYLFKYKGHIIEVRDFRGSLVILHMTPYPVEKGPFPEDIPPQDGAKEVLEEFADNLMRLVMNATPLGYEDRTVYL
;
A
#
# COMPACT_ATOMS: atom_id res chain seq x y z
N MET A 1 4.32 23.52 30.63
CA MET A 1 4.56 23.40 29.17
C MET A 1 4.19 21.98 28.76
N SER A 2 3.06 21.81 28.08
CA SER A 2 2.66 20.49 27.57
C SER A 2 3.57 20.13 26.40
N SER A 3 4.43 19.12 26.55
CA SER A 3 5.15 18.57 25.41
C SER A 3 4.12 17.95 24.49
N ARG A 4 3.86 18.56 23.33
CA ARG A 4 3.11 17.89 22.25
C ARG A 4 3.87 16.61 21.94
N LYS A 5 3.36 15.46 22.40
CA LYS A 5 3.85 14.15 21.95
C LYS A 5 3.73 14.14 20.44
N ARG A 6 4.83 13.87 19.74
CA ARG A 6 4.84 13.71 18.29
C ARG A 6 3.97 12.49 17.97
N LYS A 7 3.07 12.61 17.01
CA LYS A 7 2.22 11.50 16.58
C LYS A 7 3.10 10.40 15.94
N THR A 8 2.76 9.15 16.18
CA THR A 8 3.37 7.98 15.52
C THR A 8 2.91 7.88 14.06
N GLN A 9 3.61 7.11 13.23
CA GLN A 9 3.18 6.90 11.84
C GLN A 9 1.80 6.23 11.80
N VAL A 10 1.56 5.24 12.65
CA VAL A 10 0.25 4.58 12.79
C VAL A 10 -0.85 5.56 13.21
N GLU A 11 -0.57 6.48 14.14
CA GLU A 11 -1.54 7.50 14.56
C GLU A 11 -1.88 8.49 13.44
N ILE A 12 -0.89 8.88 12.64
CA ILE A 12 -1.11 9.75 11.47
C ILE A 12 -2.04 9.05 10.48
N MET A 13 -1.72 7.82 10.09
CA MET A 13 -2.52 7.03 9.15
C MET A 13 -3.96 6.82 9.66
N LEU A 14 -4.14 6.54 10.95
CA LEU A 14 -5.48 6.38 11.54
C LEU A 14 -6.29 7.68 11.53
N VAL A 15 -5.65 8.84 11.65
CA VAL A 15 -6.31 10.15 11.52
C VAL A 15 -6.76 10.37 10.07
N ASP A 16 -5.92 10.04 9.09
CA ASP A 16 -6.28 10.19 7.68
C ASP A 16 -7.44 9.29 7.27
N ILE A 17 -7.43 8.03 7.73
CA ILE A 17 -8.54 7.10 7.52
C ILE A 17 -9.84 7.66 8.09
N ARG A 18 -9.81 8.20 9.31
CA ARG A 18 -11.00 8.79 9.94
C ARG A 18 -11.51 9.99 9.14
N LYS A 19 -10.61 10.87 8.72
CA LYS A 19 -10.95 12.01 7.87
C LYS A 19 -11.58 11.58 6.54
N ALA A 20 -11.02 10.55 5.88
CA ALA A 20 -11.56 10.02 4.63
C ALA A 20 -12.97 9.39 4.81
N ILE A 21 -13.23 8.77 5.96
CA ILE A 21 -14.56 8.27 6.34
C ILE A 21 -15.53 9.43 6.57
N ASP A 22 -15.14 10.41 7.37
CA ASP A 22 -15.97 11.56 7.74
C ASP A 22 -16.34 12.42 6.52
N ASP A 23 -15.40 12.61 5.59
CA ASP A 23 -15.60 13.36 4.35
C ASP A 23 -16.47 12.62 3.32
N GLN A 24 -16.99 11.43 3.65
CA GLN A 24 -17.69 10.51 2.72
C GLN A 24 -16.88 10.19 1.46
N GLN A 25 -15.58 10.48 1.45
CA GLN A 25 -14.65 10.05 0.42
C GLN A 25 -14.46 8.54 0.47
N TRP A 26 -14.93 7.88 1.54
CA TRP A 26 -15.07 6.45 1.65
C TRP A 26 -16.10 5.93 0.66
N PRO A 27 -15.65 5.36 -0.47
CA PRO A 27 -16.58 4.67 -1.32
C PRO A 27 -16.91 3.39 -0.57
N ARG A 28 -18.20 3.04 -0.42
CA ARG A 28 -18.63 1.66 -0.09
C ARG A 28 -18.12 0.59 -1.10
N TYR A 29 -17.23 0.98 -2.02
CA TYR A 29 -16.74 0.28 -3.20
C TYR A 29 -15.38 -0.41 -3.02
N GLN A 30 -14.80 -0.47 -1.81
CA GLN A 30 -13.48 -1.10 -1.59
C GLN A 30 -13.58 -2.56 -1.12
N ILE A 31 -14.64 -2.94 -0.41
CA ILE A 31 -14.79 -4.32 0.09
C ILE A 31 -15.10 -5.23 -1.09
N GLY A 32 -14.18 -6.16 -1.37
CA GLY A 32 -14.36 -7.20 -2.38
C GLY A 32 -13.93 -6.82 -3.80
N ARG A 33 -13.23 -5.69 -4.04
CA ARG A 33 -12.71 -5.35 -5.38
C ARG A 33 -11.72 -6.39 -5.91
N LEU A 34 -10.81 -6.85 -5.06
CA LEU A 34 -9.86 -7.90 -5.41
C LEU A 34 -10.59 -9.20 -5.74
N LEU A 35 -11.60 -9.57 -4.95
CA LEU A 35 -12.43 -10.76 -5.20
C LEU A 35 -13.20 -10.65 -6.51
N GLN A 36 -13.89 -9.53 -6.76
CA GLN A 36 -14.58 -9.26 -8.02
C GLN A 36 -13.63 -9.29 -9.21
N TYR A 37 -12.42 -8.73 -9.04
CA TYR A 37 -11.38 -8.73 -10.06
C TYR A 37 -10.94 -10.17 -10.37
N LEU A 38 -10.68 -10.98 -9.35
CA LEU A 38 -10.33 -12.38 -9.53
C LEU A 38 -11.49 -13.15 -10.18
N GLU A 39 -12.73 -13.01 -9.71
CA GLU A 39 -13.91 -13.67 -10.31
C GLU A 39 -14.09 -13.33 -11.80
N SER A 40 -13.81 -12.09 -12.19
CA SER A 40 -14.01 -11.62 -13.57
C SER A 40 -12.83 -11.93 -14.50
N TYR A 41 -11.60 -11.92 -13.97
CA TYR A 41 -10.38 -11.95 -14.78
C TYR A 41 -9.48 -13.16 -14.52
N ASP A 42 -9.82 -14.07 -13.60
CA ASP A 42 -9.01 -15.28 -13.33
C ASP A 42 -8.60 -16.03 -14.60
N PRO A 43 -9.48 -16.29 -15.60
CA PRO A 43 -9.08 -17.00 -16.82
C PRO A 43 -8.02 -16.28 -17.67
N LEU A 44 -7.83 -14.97 -17.46
CA LEU A 44 -6.92 -14.10 -18.22
C LEU A 44 -5.61 -13.79 -17.48
N LEU A 45 -5.48 -14.23 -16.23
CA LEU A 45 -4.29 -14.03 -15.43
C LEU A 45 -3.34 -15.23 -15.58
N ASP A 46 -2.03 -14.97 -15.65
CA ASP A 46 -1.04 -16.03 -15.44
C ASP A 46 -1.03 -16.50 -13.98
N GLU A 47 -0.55 -17.73 -13.77
CA GLU A 47 -0.57 -18.36 -12.44
C GLU A 47 0.24 -17.59 -11.40
N GLU A 48 1.34 -16.95 -11.79
CA GLU A 48 2.16 -16.14 -10.87
C GLU A 48 1.38 -14.91 -10.38
N THR A 49 0.66 -14.24 -11.27
CA THR A 49 -0.19 -13.10 -10.94
C THR A 49 -1.39 -13.53 -10.09
N LYS A 50 -1.99 -14.69 -10.38
CA LYS A 50 -3.08 -15.23 -9.55
C LYS A 50 -2.60 -15.52 -8.13
N ASP A 51 -1.46 -16.19 -7.99
CA ASP A 51 -0.90 -16.52 -6.69
C ASP A 51 -0.57 -15.24 -5.91
N PHE A 52 0.06 -14.25 -6.56
CA PHE A 52 0.29 -12.95 -5.96
C PHE A 52 -1.00 -12.30 -5.44
N LEU A 53 -2.02 -12.21 -6.30
CA LEU A 53 -3.30 -11.57 -5.97
C LEU A 53 -4.08 -12.31 -4.88
N LYS A 54 -3.91 -13.63 -4.74
CA LYS A 54 -4.52 -14.42 -3.65
C LYS A 54 -3.82 -14.23 -2.30
N ASN A 55 -2.55 -13.82 -2.31
CA ASN A 55 -1.71 -13.71 -1.11
C ASN A 55 -1.47 -12.26 -0.66
N VAL A 56 -2.03 -11.27 -1.37
CA VAL A 56 -1.90 -9.84 -1.06
C VAL A 56 -3.24 -9.27 -0.60
N ASP A 57 -3.21 -8.46 0.45
CA ASP A 57 -4.38 -7.74 0.95
C ASP A 57 -4.00 -6.29 1.32
N LEU A 58 -4.96 -5.40 1.41
CA LEU A 58 -4.71 -4.05 1.92
C LEU A 58 -4.68 -4.03 3.44
N VAL A 59 -3.77 -3.23 4.01
CA VAL A 59 -3.83 -2.86 5.43
C VAL A 59 -5.09 -2.01 5.63
N ASN A 60 -5.98 -2.49 6.50
CA ASN A 60 -7.22 -1.79 6.83
C ASN A 60 -7.11 -1.07 8.19
N LYS A 61 -8.17 -0.35 8.55
CA LYS A 61 -8.24 0.38 9.83
C LYS A 61 -8.03 -0.54 11.04
N GLY A 62 -8.63 -1.73 11.03
CA GLY A 62 -8.51 -2.69 12.13
C GLY A 62 -7.07 -3.19 12.30
N ASP A 63 -6.34 -3.40 11.21
CA ASP A 63 -4.92 -3.76 11.25
C ASP A 63 -4.08 -2.66 11.95
N LEU A 64 -4.32 -1.39 11.60
CA LEU A 64 -3.64 -0.26 12.24
C LEU A 64 -4.06 -0.03 13.70
N GLU A 65 -5.35 -0.25 14.02
CA GLU A 65 -5.82 -0.20 15.41
C GLU A 65 -5.18 -1.30 16.26
N ALA A 66 -4.98 -2.49 15.71
CA ALA A 66 -4.28 -3.58 16.38
C ALA A 66 -2.79 -3.26 16.62
N LEU A 67 -2.10 -2.60 15.69
CA LEU A 67 -0.72 -2.10 15.91
C LEU A 67 -0.67 -1.08 17.04
N ARG A 68 -1.59 -0.10 17.03
CA ARG A 68 -1.70 0.91 18.08
C ARG A 68 -1.97 0.30 19.45
N GLU A 69 -2.90 -0.65 19.55
CA GLU A 69 -3.23 -1.35 20.80
C GLU A 69 -2.03 -2.14 21.37
N LYS A 70 -1.17 -2.66 20.49
CA LYS A 70 0.09 -3.31 20.87
C LYS A 70 1.23 -2.33 21.14
N ASN A 71 0.98 -1.02 21.10
CA ASN A 71 1.98 0.03 21.23
C ASN A 71 3.14 -0.10 20.21
N LEU A 72 2.78 -0.47 18.97
CA LEU A 72 3.71 -0.58 17.84
C LEU A 72 3.52 0.59 16.87
N ASP A 73 4.64 1.11 16.37
CA ASP A 73 4.73 2.00 15.21
C ASP A 73 5.33 1.24 14.01
N LEU A 74 5.48 1.92 12.87
CA LEU A 74 6.00 1.35 11.63
C LEU A 74 7.24 2.10 11.14
N VAL A 75 8.11 1.37 10.43
CA VAL A 75 9.35 1.84 9.77
C VAL A 75 10.54 1.95 10.70
N VAL A 76 11.56 1.13 10.44
CA VAL A 76 12.89 1.25 11.06
C VAL A 76 13.89 1.79 10.03
N ARG A 77 15.01 2.37 10.45
CA ARG A 77 15.96 2.99 9.50
C ARG A 77 16.52 1.98 8.49
N GLY A 78 16.69 0.73 8.91
CA GLY A 78 17.24 -0.33 8.06
C GLY A 78 16.26 -0.92 7.04
N ASP A 79 14.99 -0.51 7.03
CA ASP A 79 13.98 -1.12 6.17
C ASP A 79 14.39 -1.04 4.69
N PRO A 80 14.29 -2.16 3.94
CA PRO A 80 14.64 -2.16 2.53
C PRO A 80 13.65 -1.30 1.71
N ILE A 81 14.19 -0.65 0.68
CA ILE A 81 13.45 0.23 -0.23
C ILE A 81 13.86 -0.10 -1.67
N ILE A 82 12.87 -0.25 -2.54
CA ILE A 82 13.05 -0.34 -3.99
C ILE A 82 12.47 0.93 -4.62
N THR A 83 13.24 1.58 -5.48
CA THR A 83 12.80 2.78 -6.21
C THR A 83 12.94 2.57 -7.71
N TYR A 84 11.83 2.72 -8.43
CA TYR A 84 11.83 2.73 -9.89
C TYR A 84 11.67 4.15 -10.41
N TYR A 85 12.70 4.65 -11.10
CA TYR A 85 12.70 5.93 -11.78
C TYR A 85 12.04 5.83 -13.15
N TRP A 86 10.75 5.48 -13.16
CA TRP A 86 9.99 5.30 -14.39
C TRP A 86 8.67 6.08 -14.34
N PRO A 87 8.70 7.41 -14.54
CA PRO A 87 7.50 8.26 -14.39
C PRO A 87 6.32 7.80 -15.26
N ALA A 88 6.59 7.25 -16.45
CA ALA A 88 5.58 6.77 -17.37
C ALA A 88 4.80 5.55 -16.84
N ILE A 89 5.34 4.79 -15.87
CA ILE A 89 4.65 3.64 -15.29
C ILE A 89 3.63 4.06 -14.23
N LEU A 90 3.81 5.21 -13.59
CA LEU A 90 3.00 5.65 -12.46
C LEU A 90 1.51 5.77 -12.77
N PRO A 91 1.08 6.37 -13.90
CA PRO A 91 -0.35 6.40 -14.24
C PRO A 91 -0.91 4.99 -14.43
N ARG A 92 -0.20 4.12 -15.15
CA ARG A 92 -0.64 2.74 -15.41
C ARG A 92 -0.75 1.93 -14.13
N LEU A 93 0.25 2.04 -13.25
CA LEU A 93 0.24 1.43 -11.93
C LEU A 93 -0.96 1.92 -11.11
N LEU A 94 -1.15 3.24 -11.00
CA LEU A 94 -2.26 3.82 -10.26
C LEU A 94 -3.61 3.29 -10.76
N PHE A 95 -3.83 3.29 -12.09
CA PHE A 95 -5.06 2.74 -12.65
C PHE A 95 -5.22 1.26 -12.33
N LYS A 96 -4.17 0.44 -12.47
CA LYS A 96 -4.23 -0.98 -12.14
C LYS A 96 -4.56 -1.22 -10.67
N LEU A 97 -3.90 -0.48 -9.76
CA LEU A 97 -4.16 -0.56 -8.32
C LEU A 97 -5.60 -0.14 -7.98
N ILE A 98 -6.13 0.91 -8.60
CA ILE A 98 -7.53 1.32 -8.40
C ILE A 98 -8.51 0.23 -8.86
N HIS A 99 -8.23 -0.43 -9.99
CA HIS A 99 -9.12 -1.46 -10.52
C HIS A 99 -9.11 -2.73 -9.65
N VAL A 100 -7.93 -3.13 -9.16
CA VAL A 100 -7.76 -4.36 -8.38
C VAL A 100 -8.13 -4.14 -6.90
N PHE A 101 -7.69 -3.02 -6.32
CA PHE A 101 -7.74 -2.78 -4.87
C PHE A 101 -8.66 -1.61 -4.48
N GLY A 102 -9.21 -0.87 -5.44
CA GLY A 102 -9.96 0.36 -5.18
C GLY A 102 -9.06 1.57 -4.93
N TYR A 103 -9.66 2.75 -4.73
CA TYR A 103 -8.92 3.98 -4.45
C TYR A 103 -8.13 3.88 -3.13
N PRO A 104 -6.92 4.46 -3.03
CA PRO A 104 -6.15 4.44 -1.80
C PRO A 104 -6.89 5.23 -0.71
N ILE A 105 -6.95 4.67 0.50
CA ILE A 105 -7.54 5.35 1.66
C ILE A 105 -6.58 6.44 2.18
N ILE A 106 -5.27 6.22 2.04
CA ILE A 106 -4.23 7.12 2.55
C ILE A 106 -3.88 8.14 1.46
N ARG A 107 -4.36 9.37 1.65
CA ARG A 107 -4.00 10.55 0.85
C ARG A 107 -3.37 11.59 1.77
N GLU A 108 -2.08 11.51 2.07
CA GLU A 108 -1.44 12.68 2.70
C GLU A 108 -1.06 13.71 1.63
N SER A 109 -1.95 14.69 1.49
CA SER A 109 -1.62 16.02 1.01
C SER A 109 -1.20 16.88 2.19
N ASP A 110 0.10 16.94 2.46
CA ASP A 110 0.70 18.10 3.10
C ASP A 110 1.99 18.46 2.33
N GLY A 111 1.96 19.58 1.60
CA GLY A 111 3.16 20.15 0.98
C GLY A 111 3.76 19.49 -0.28
N GLY A 112 3.03 18.60 -0.96
CA GLY A 112 3.10 18.47 -2.43
C GLY A 112 4.07 17.47 -3.10
N LYS A 113 4.18 16.19 -2.68
CA LYS A 113 5.09 15.24 -3.37
C LYS A 113 4.62 13.79 -3.60
N THR A 114 3.43 13.38 -3.12
CA THR A 114 2.88 12.03 -3.31
C THR A 114 1.43 12.12 -3.77
N MET A 115 1.10 11.49 -4.88
CA MET A 115 -0.23 11.38 -5.50
C MET A 115 -1.05 10.20 -4.94
N PHE A 116 -0.42 9.10 -4.54
CA PHE A 116 -1.04 7.91 -3.95
C PHE A 116 -0.11 7.17 -3.00
N SER A 117 -0.67 6.54 -1.97
CA SER A 117 0.00 5.55 -1.13
C SER A 117 -0.95 4.40 -0.81
N TYR A 118 -0.50 3.17 -1.03
CA TYR A 118 -1.15 1.93 -0.63
C TYR A 118 -0.30 1.20 0.39
N LEU A 119 -0.94 0.65 1.42
CA LEU A 119 -0.31 -0.26 2.36
C LEU A 119 -0.85 -1.66 2.12
N PHE A 120 0.05 -2.59 1.88
CA PHE A 120 -0.26 -3.99 1.62
C PHE A 120 0.22 -4.86 2.79
N LYS A 121 -0.54 -5.92 3.05
CA LYS A 121 -0.11 -7.09 3.80
C LYS A 121 0.28 -8.15 2.78
N TYR A 122 1.50 -8.67 2.88
CA TYR A 122 1.99 -9.73 2.00
C TYR A 122 2.92 -10.64 2.78
N LYS A 123 2.60 -11.94 2.84
CA LYS A 123 3.35 -12.97 3.60
C LYS A 123 3.66 -12.59 5.06
N GLY A 124 2.78 -11.82 5.71
CA GLY A 124 2.98 -11.35 7.10
C GLY A 124 3.84 -10.09 7.24
N HIS A 125 4.20 -9.45 6.13
CA HIS A 125 4.92 -8.18 6.09
C HIS A 125 3.99 -7.03 5.69
N ILE A 126 4.34 -5.81 6.10
CA ILE A 126 3.67 -4.58 5.66
C ILE A 126 4.55 -3.89 4.63
N ILE A 127 3.96 -3.56 3.48
CA ILE A 127 4.66 -2.94 2.36
C ILE A 127 3.90 -1.70 1.91
N GLU A 128 4.59 -0.56 1.88
CA GLU A 128 4.09 0.68 1.29
C GLU A 128 4.45 0.75 -0.19
N VAL A 129 3.45 1.04 -1.02
CA VAL A 129 3.62 1.40 -2.43
C VAL A 129 3.12 2.82 -2.61
N ARG A 130 4.02 3.73 -2.95
CA ARG A 130 3.68 5.15 -3.16
C ARG A 130 4.43 5.73 -4.35
N ASP A 131 3.91 6.83 -4.88
CA ASP A 131 4.74 7.71 -5.70
C ASP A 131 5.45 8.75 -4.82
N PHE A 132 6.67 9.09 -5.21
CA PHE A 132 7.39 10.20 -4.60
C PHE A 132 8.27 10.87 -5.64
N ARG A 133 8.03 12.17 -5.87
CA ARG A 133 8.82 12.98 -6.83
C ARG A 133 8.95 12.32 -8.22
N GLY A 134 7.87 11.74 -8.73
CA GLY A 134 7.85 11.09 -10.05
C GLY A 134 8.51 9.71 -10.10
N SER A 135 8.85 9.12 -8.95
CA SER A 135 9.36 7.74 -8.84
C SER A 135 8.35 6.86 -8.13
N LEU A 136 8.32 5.58 -8.49
CA LEU A 136 7.62 4.54 -7.72
C LEU A 136 8.53 4.10 -6.58
N VAL A 137 8.05 4.19 -5.35
CA VAL A 137 8.73 3.74 -4.14
C VAL A 137 7.96 2.58 -3.54
N ILE A 138 8.64 1.46 -3.34
CA ILE A 138 8.15 0.28 -2.65
C ILE A 138 9.02 0.11 -1.41
N LEU A 139 8.42 0.27 -0.22
CA LEU A 139 9.11 0.29 1.07
C LEU A 139 8.55 -0.81 1.96
N HIS A 140 9.41 -1.63 2.55
CA HIS A 140 9.01 -2.50 3.64
C HIS A 140 8.83 -1.67 4.93
N MET A 141 7.82 -1.98 5.76
CA MET A 141 7.57 -1.26 7.01
C MET A 141 7.61 -2.22 8.19
N THR A 142 8.75 -2.29 8.87
CA THR A 142 8.91 -3.13 10.07
C THR A 142 8.13 -2.55 11.25
N PRO A 143 7.23 -3.32 11.90
CA PRO A 143 6.59 -2.90 13.15
C PRO A 143 7.60 -2.88 14.30
N TYR A 144 7.55 -1.84 15.14
CA TYR A 144 8.47 -1.71 16.27
C TYR A 144 7.83 -1.01 17.48
N PRO A 145 8.33 -1.21 18.72
CA PRO A 145 7.77 -0.56 19.92
C PRO A 145 7.92 0.97 19.90
N VAL A 146 6.83 1.70 20.12
CA VAL A 146 6.80 3.19 20.08
C VAL A 146 7.84 3.85 20.99
N GLU A 147 8.16 3.23 22.12
CA GLU A 147 9.15 3.70 23.11
C GLU A 147 10.58 3.85 22.55
N LYS A 148 10.86 3.21 21.41
CA LYS A 148 12.14 3.30 20.71
C LYS A 148 12.32 4.60 19.92
N GLY A 149 11.27 5.42 19.85
CA GLY A 149 11.29 6.69 19.13
C GLY A 149 11.13 6.51 17.61
N PRO A 150 11.15 7.60 16.83
CA PRO A 150 10.92 7.55 15.39
C PRO A 150 12.13 6.94 14.66
N PHE A 151 11.88 6.02 13.73
CA PHE A 151 12.90 5.41 12.85
C PHE A 151 14.12 4.87 13.60
N PRO A 152 13.93 3.92 14.53
CA PRO A 152 15.03 3.40 15.34
C PRO A 152 16.12 2.78 14.47
N GLU A 153 17.37 2.96 14.89
CA GLU A 153 18.57 2.42 14.23
C GLU A 153 19.03 1.09 14.85
N ASP A 154 18.66 0.87 16.12
CA ASP A 154 19.04 -0.32 16.90
C ASP A 154 18.16 -1.54 16.63
N ILE A 155 17.08 -1.36 15.86
CA ILE A 155 16.13 -2.42 15.53
C ILE A 155 16.40 -2.87 14.09
N PRO A 156 16.77 -4.14 13.88
CA PRO A 156 16.91 -4.65 12.52
C PRO A 156 15.55 -4.73 11.83
N PRO A 157 15.51 -4.69 10.48
CA PRO A 157 14.30 -5.02 9.74
C PRO A 157 13.76 -6.40 10.11
N GLN A 158 12.45 -6.60 9.91
CA GLN A 158 11.81 -7.90 10.06
C GLN A 158 12.53 -8.98 9.24
N ASP A 159 12.68 -10.18 9.79
CA ASP A 159 13.31 -11.31 9.10
C ASP A 159 12.63 -11.57 7.76
N GLY A 160 13.42 -11.65 6.67
CA GLY A 160 12.91 -11.84 5.32
C GLY A 160 12.41 -10.56 4.62
N ALA A 161 12.52 -9.38 5.25
CA ALA A 161 12.01 -8.12 4.70
C ALA A 161 12.53 -7.81 3.30
N LYS A 162 13.80 -8.14 3.01
CA LYS A 162 14.41 -7.84 1.70
C LYS A 162 13.88 -8.77 0.62
N GLU A 163 13.89 -10.07 0.87
CA GLU A 163 13.44 -11.10 -0.05
C GLU A 163 11.96 -10.93 -0.37
N VAL A 164 11.14 -10.64 0.65
CA VAL A 164 9.71 -10.40 0.48
C VAL A 164 9.44 -9.10 -0.27
N LEU A 165 10.24 -8.05 -0.05
CA LEU A 165 10.09 -6.79 -0.79
C LEU A 165 10.45 -6.95 -2.28
N GLU A 166 11.54 -7.67 -2.58
CA GLU A 166 11.98 -7.97 -3.94
C GLU A 166 10.91 -8.80 -4.68
N GLU A 167 10.41 -9.88 -4.05
CA GLU A 167 9.34 -10.70 -4.61
C GLU A 167 8.05 -9.89 -4.84
N PHE A 168 7.66 -9.07 -3.86
CA PHE A 168 6.49 -8.20 -3.99
C PHE A 168 6.65 -7.21 -5.14
N ALA A 169 7.83 -6.59 -5.27
CA ALA A 169 8.12 -5.64 -6.33
C ALA A 169 8.06 -6.30 -7.71
N ASP A 170 8.63 -7.49 -7.87
CA ASP A 170 8.60 -8.25 -9.12
C ASP A 170 7.17 -8.62 -9.52
N ASN A 171 6.39 -9.11 -8.55
CA ASN A 171 4.98 -9.44 -8.79
C ASN A 171 4.11 -8.21 -9.10
N LEU A 172 4.35 -7.09 -8.41
CA LEU A 172 3.66 -5.84 -8.71
C LEU A 172 4.00 -5.36 -10.13
N MET A 173 5.27 -5.40 -10.52
CA MET A 173 5.71 -5.00 -11.85
C MET A 173 5.12 -5.92 -12.92
N ARG A 174 5.06 -7.24 -12.68
CA ARG A 174 4.35 -8.19 -13.56
C ARG A 174 2.88 -7.84 -13.71
N LEU A 175 2.17 -7.59 -12.61
CA LEU A 175 0.76 -7.17 -12.62
C LEU A 175 0.54 -5.89 -13.44
N VAL A 176 1.43 -4.91 -13.31
CA VAL A 176 1.36 -3.64 -14.05
C VAL A 176 1.60 -3.87 -15.54
N MET A 177 2.61 -4.66 -15.90
CA MET A 177 2.98 -4.92 -17.28
C MET A 177 1.99 -5.83 -18.01
N ASN A 178 1.29 -6.70 -17.28
CA ASN A 178 0.27 -7.58 -17.84
C ASN A 178 -0.85 -6.79 -18.51
N ALA A 179 -1.19 -7.23 -19.73
CA ALA A 179 -2.24 -6.67 -20.58
C ALA A 179 -3.66 -7.05 -20.13
N THR A 180 -3.86 -7.35 -18.85
CA THR A 180 -5.19 -7.69 -18.32
C THR A 180 -6.12 -6.49 -18.47
N PRO A 181 -7.35 -6.70 -18.97
CA PRO A 181 -8.33 -5.63 -19.10
C PRO A 181 -8.48 -4.88 -17.78
N LEU A 182 -8.32 -3.57 -17.84
CA LEU A 182 -8.89 -2.67 -16.85
C LEU A 182 -10.39 -2.78 -17.11
N GLY A 183 -11.18 -3.30 -16.18
CA GLY A 183 -12.59 -3.65 -16.39
C GLY A 183 -13.51 -2.49 -16.75
N TYR A 184 -13.37 -1.98 -17.98
CA TYR A 184 -14.17 -0.93 -18.58
C TYR A 184 -15.43 -1.48 -19.24
N GLU A 185 -15.75 -2.78 -19.14
CA GLU A 185 -17.01 -3.31 -19.69
C GLU A 185 -18.26 -2.79 -18.96
N ASP A 186 -18.11 -2.14 -17.80
CA ASP A 186 -19.18 -1.33 -17.18
C ASP A 186 -19.17 0.15 -17.60
N ARG A 187 -18.20 0.59 -18.40
CA ARG A 187 -18.11 1.95 -18.96
C ARG A 187 -17.43 1.97 -20.32
N THR A 188 -18.26 1.84 -21.36
CA THR A 188 -17.96 2.25 -22.72
C THR A 188 -17.23 3.59 -22.75
N VAL A 189 -15.91 3.57 -22.90
CA VAL A 189 -15.12 4.66 -23.49
C VAL A 189 -14.04 4.01 -24.33
N TYR A 190 -14.30 3.96 -25.63
CA TYR A 190 -13.27 3.77 -26.65
C TYR A 190 -12.24 4.90 -26.51
N LEU A 191 -10.95 4.56 -26.51
CA LEU A 191 -9.92 5.48 -26.96
C LEU A 191 -9.82 5.38 -28.48
#